data_AF-J3G3U7-F1
#
_entry.id   AF-J3G3U7-F1
#
_cell.length_a   1.000
_cell.length_b   1.000
_cell.length_c   1.000
_cell.angle_alpha   90.00
_cell.angle_beta   90.00
_cell.angle_gamma   90.00
#
_symmetry.space_group_name_H-M   'P 1'
#
loop_
_entity.id
_entity.type
_entity.pdbx_description
1 polymer ?
#
loop_
_entity_poly.entity_id
_entity_poly.type
_entity_poly.pdbx_seq_one_letter_code
_entity_poly.pdbx_strand_id
1 'polypeptide(L)'
;MTMFKVNTGCREQEVCKLQWNWEIAVPELGTNVFLIPAGFGGRSARSGVKNRDERLVVMNDVAKSVIEKQRGKHPLYVFPFGKPDGEGNETTVRRMNDSAWKKARIGAAKKWQV
;
A
#
# COMPACT_ATOMS: atom_id res chain seq x y z
N MET A 1 0.62 3.81 -5.81
CA MET A 1 0.11 2.55 -5.23
C MET A 1 0.29 1.34 -6.16
N THR A 2 -0.34 1.30 -7.35
CA THR A 2 -0.26 0.10 -8.22
C THR A 2 1.17 -0.24 -8.65
N MET A 3 1.96 0.75 -9.09
CA MET A 3 3.38 0.55 -9.42
C MET A 3 4.20 -0.03 -8.27
N PHE A 4 3.92 0.37 -7.03
CA PHE A 4 4.57 -0.19 -5.86
C PHE A 4 4.23 -1.68 -5.69
N LYS A 5 2.95 -2.04 -5.83
CA LYS A 5 2.50 -3.43 -5.67
C LYS A 5 3.14 -4.38 -6.67
N VAL A 6 3.20 -4.01 -7.96
CA VAL A 6 3.81 -4.88 -8.98
C VAL A 6 5.31 -5.05 -8.79
N ASN A 7 5.99 -4.05 -8.22
CA ASN A 7 7.44 -4.11 -7.99
C ASN A 7 7.85 -4.75 -6.67
N THR A 8 6.92 -4.97 -5.73
CA THR A 8 7.22 -5.53 -4.40
C THR A 8 6.57 -6.88 -4.13
N GLY A 9 5.66 -7.33 -5.00
CA GLY A 9 4.91 -8.59 -4.82
C GLY A 9 4.02 -8.61 -3.57
N CYS A 10 3.75 -7.45 -2.97
CA CYS A 10 2.95 -7.34 -1.75
C CYS A 10 1.49 -7.73 -1.99
N ARG A 11 0.86 -8.32 -0.96
CA ARG A 11 -0.59 -8.55 -0.96
C ARG A 11 -1.31 -7.21 -0.88
N GLU A 12 -2.55 -7.20 -1.34
CA GLU A 12 -3.34 -5.97 -1.39
C GLU A 12 -3.38 -5.24 -0.03
N GLN A 13 -3.67 -5.96 1.06
CA GLN A 13 -3.80 -5.34 2.37
C GLN A 13 -2.47 -4.81 2.92
N GLU A 14 -1.36 -5.47 2.60
CA GLU A 14 0.00 -5.05 2.98
C GLU A 14 0.33 -3.70 2.33
N VAL A 15 -0.08 -3.49 1.07
CA VAL A 15 0.08 -2.20 0.37
C VAL A 15 -0.91 -1.16 0.91
N CYS A 16 -2.18 -1.52 1.03
CA CYS A 16 -3.25 -0.62 1.47
C CYS A 16 -2.99 -0.02 2.85
N LYS A 17 -2.42 -0.80 3.78
CA LYS A 17 -2.17 -0.39 5.17
C LYS A 17 -0.71 -0.09 5.47
N LEU A 18 0.13 0.07 4.45
CA LEU A 18 1.56 0.32 4.63
C LEU A 18 1.77 1.63 5.40
N GLN A 19 2.61 1.58 6.44
CA GLN A 19 2.92 2.72 7.31
C GLN A 19 4.39 3.08 7.25
N TRP A 20 4.69 4.36 7.48
CA TRP A 20 6.06 4.89 7.48
C TRP A 20 6.91 4.37 8.66
N ASN A 21 6.31 4.09 9.81
CA ASN A 21 7.01 3.53 10.97
C ASN A 21 7.54 2.10 10.75
N TRP A 22 7.12 1.42 9.68
CA TRP A 22 7.63 0.10 9.30
C TRP A 22 8.83 0.17 8.36
N GLU A 23 9.21 1.38 7.94
CA GLU A 23 10.34 1.60 7.06
C GLU A 23 11.65 1.55 7.84
N ILE A 24 12.62 0.84 7.29
CA ILE A 24 13.96 0.72 7.82
C ILE A 24 14.92 1.12 6.69
N ALA A 25 15.70 2.17 6.93
CA ALA A 25 16.79 2.54 6.03
C ALA A 25 17.93 1.53 6.18
N VAL A 26 18.50 1.09 5.06
CA VAL A 26 19.67 0.21 5.01
C VAL A 26 20.78 0.95 4.26
N PRO A 27 21.56 1.80 4.96
CA PRO A 27 22.56 2.66 4.35
C PRO A 27 23.58 1.92 3.49
N GLU A 28 23.95 0.69 3.90
CA GLU A 28 24.93 -0.17 3.24
C GLU A 28 24.52 -0.56 1.82
N LEU A 29 23.21 -0.60 1.55
CA LEU A 29 22.63 -0.94 0.26
C LEU A 29 22.07 0.29 -0.47
N GLY A 30 22.16 1.49 0.14
CA GLY A 30 21.58 2.72 -0.40
C GLY A 30 20.07 2.62 -0.64
N THR A 31 19.36 1.73 0.03
CA THR A 31 17.93 1.48 -0.15
C THR A 31 17.21 1.38 1.19
N ASN A 32 15.88 1.38 1.12
CA ASN A 32 15.03 1.21 2.28
C ASN A 32 14.29 -0.13 2.13
N VAL A 33 13.92 -0.73 3.24
CA VAL A 33 13.06 -1.91 3.31
C VAL A 33 11.87 -1.63 4.20
N PHE A 34 10.77 -2.36 3.99
CA PHE A 34 9.67 -2.37 4.94
C PHE A 34 9.62 -3.70 5.68
N LEU A 35 9.51 -3.63 7.01
CA LEU A 35 9.24 -4.80 7.84
C LEU A 35 7.79 -4.74 8.31
N ILE A 36 6.90 -5.47 7.62
CA ILE A 36 5.47 -5.45 7.90
C ILE A 36 5.18 -6.41 9.06
N PRO A 37 4.57 -5.94 10.17
CA PRO A 37 4.30 -6.78 11.33
C PRO A 37 3.32 -7.91 11.03
N ALA A 38 3.60 -9.09 11.58
CA ALA A 38 2.76 -10.28 11.45
C ALA A 38 1.27 -10.05 11.75
N GLY A 39 0.95 -9.23 12.76
CA GLY A 39 -0.41 -8.98 13.25
C GLY A 39 -1.12 -7.75 12.66
N PHE A 40 -0.60 -7.14 11.60
CA PHE A 40 -1.13 -5.86 11.13
C PHE A 40 -2.61 -5.94 10.68
N GLY A 41 -3.37 -4.88 10.95
CA GLY A 41 -4.70 -4.69 10.36
C GLY A 41 -5.91 -5.12 11.20
N GLY A 42 -5.72 -5.69 12.39
CA GLY A 42 -6.57 -5.56 13.60
C GLY A 42 -8.06 -5.94 13.54
N ARG A 43 -8.63 -6.35 12.39
CA ARG A 43 -10.08 -6.62 12.25
C ARG A 43 -10.50 -7.97 12.83
N SER A 44 -9.57 -8.88 13.10
CA SER A 44 -9.81 -10.20 13.69
C SER A 44 -8.51 -10.76 14.26
N ALA A 45 -8.60 -11.77 15.14
CA ALA A 45 -7.43 -12.52 15.64
C ALA A 45 -6.63 -13.27 14.55
N ARG A 46 -7.10 -13.26 13.30
CA ARG A 46 -6.41 -13.81 12.13
C ARG A 46 -5.99 -12.73 11.12
N SER A 47 -6.19 -11.45 11.44
CA SER A 47 -5.69 -10.34 10.63
C SER A 47 -4.17 -10.29 10.72
N GLY A 48 -3.53 -9.91 9.61
CA GLY A 48 -2.07 -9.91 9.55
C GLY A 48 -1.52 -10.32 8.20
N VAL A 49 -0.20 -10.49 8.19
CA VAL A 49 0.52 -11.14 7.09
C VAL A 49 0.10 -12.61 7.03
N LYS A 50 0.10 -13.19 5.82
CA LYS A 50 -0.16 -14.63 5.65
C LYS A 50 0.81 -15.43 6.54
N ASN A 51 0.28 -16.43 7.24
CA ASN A 51 1.01 -17.27 8.20
C ASN A 51 1.45 -16.57 9.50
N ARG A 52 1.05 -15.31 9.75
CA ARG A 52 1.43 -14.53 10.95
C ARG A 52 2.95 -14.44 11.13
N ASP A 53 3.67 -14.37 10.02
CA ASP A 53 5.09 -14.12 10.01
C ASP A 53 5.34 -12.68 9.58
N GLU A 54 6.45 -12.10 10.03
CA GLU A 54 6.84 -10.77 9.56
C GLU A 54 7.16 -10.81 8.08
N ARG A 55 6.80 -9.75 7.35
CA ARG A 55 7.11 -9.67 5.92
C ARG A 55 8.13 -8.58 5.67
N LEU A 56 9.33 -9.01 5.28
CA LEU A 56 10.32 -8.13 4.69
C LEU A 56 9.94 -7.81 3.24
N VAL A 57 9.94 -6.53 2.91
CA VAL A 57 9.72 -6.02 1.56
C VAL A 57 10.95 -5.25 1.13
N VAL A 58 11.70 -5.83 0.20
CA VAL A 58 12.84 -5.18 -0.44
C VAL A 58 12.33 -4.35 -1.62
N MET A 59 12.79 -3.11 -1.72
CA MET A 59 12.39 -2.19 -2.79
C MET A 59 13.45 -2.14 -3.88
N ASN A 60 13.00 -2.28 -5.13
CA ASN A 60 13.78 -1.87 -6.30
C ASN A 60 13.67 -0.35 -6.52
N ASP A 61 14.41 0.18 -7.49
CA ASP A 61 14.45 1.62 -7.77
C ASP A 61 13.07 2.20 -8.12
N VAL A 62 12.24 1.42 -8.81
CA VAL A 62 10.87 1.84 -9.16
C VAL A 62 10.01 1.96 -7.91
N ALA A 63 10.02 0.96 -7.03
CA ALA A 63 9.29 0.98 -5.77
C ALA A 63 9.77 2.13 -4.87
N LYS A 64 11.08 2.33 -4.78
CA LYS A 64 11.72 3.46 -4.08
C LYS A 64 11.21 4.80 -4.62
N SER A 65 11.23 4.98 -5.95
CA SER A 65 10.72 6.22 -6.57
C SER A 65 9.25 6.49 -6.26
N VAL A 66 8.43 5.44 -6.09
CA VAL A 66 7.01 5.58 -5.79
C VAL A 66 6.78 6.03 -4.35
N ILE A 67 7.55 5.49 -3.39
CA ILE A 67 7.44 5.89 -1.97
C ILE A 67 7.96 7.31 -1.76
N GLU A 68 9.04 7.70 -2.43
CA GLU A 68 9.58 9.06 -2.32
C GLU A 68 8.56 10.10 -2.80
N LYS A 69 7.80 9.78 -3.85
CA LYS A 69 6.66 10.61 -4.30
C LYS A 69 5.47 10.64 -3.33
N GLN A 70 5.43 9.79 -2.30
CA GLN A 70 4.41 9.85 -1.25
C GLN A 70 4.88 10.60 0.01
N ARG A 71 6.17 10.92 0.12
CA ARG A 71 6.69 11.68 1.26
C ARG A 71 5.94 13.00 1.41
N GLY A 72 5.66 13.37 2.66
CA GLY A 72 4.97 14.62 3.00
C GLY A 72 3.45 14.63 2.72
N LYS A 73 2.88 13.60 2.07
CA LYS A 73 1.42 13.57 1.81
C LYS A 73 0.59 13.15 3.01
N HIS A 74 1.16 12.33 3.89
CA HIS A 74 0.45 11.82 5.06
C HIS A 74 1.46 11.37 6.13
N PRO A 75 1.23 11.67 7.42
CA PRO A 75 2.19 11.38 8.50
C PRO A 75 2.32 9.90 8.83
N LEU A 76 1.23 9.12 8.79
CA LEU A 76 1.23 7.69 9.15
C LEU A 76 1.33 6.73 7.96
N TYR A 77 0.44 6.87 6.98
CA TYR A 77 0.30 5.93 5.87
C TYR A 77 1.09 6.34 4.63
N VAL A 78 1.66 5.35 3.94
CA VAL A 78 2.32 5.54 2.64
C VAL A 78 1.28 5.83 1.54
N PHE A 79 0.12 5.17 1.59
CA PHE A 79 -0.96 5.33 0.61
C PHE A 79 -2.29 5.69 1.30
N PRO A 80 -2.53 6.99 1.59
CA PRO A 80 -3.79 7.43 2.17
C PRO A 80 -4.96 7.37 1.16
N PHE A 81 -6.19 7.20 1.64
CA PHE A 81 -7.40 7.23 0.82
C PHE A 81 -7.84 8.66 0.43
N GLY A 82 -7.26 9.68 1.08
CA GLY A 82 -7.54 11.09 0.79
C GLY A 82 -8.88 11.60 1.32
N LYS A 83 -9.68 10.75 1.98
CA LYS A 83 -10.88 11.14 2.72
C LYS A 83 -10.80 10.61 4.16
N PRO A 84 -11.13 11.44 5.17
CA PRO A 84 -11.29 10.95 6.52
C PRO A 84 -12.52 10.04 6.65
N ASP A 85 -12.57 9.23 7.70
CA ASP A 85 -13.77 8.48 8.07
C ASP A 85 -14.88 9.40 8.60
N GLY A 86 -16.02 8.81 8.98
CA GLY A 86 -17.13 9.55 9.57
C GLY A 86 -16.82 10.22 10.91
N GLU A 87 -15.67 9.88 11.52
CA GLU A 87 -15.18 10.42 12.79
C GLU A 87 -14.06 11.46 12.58
N GLY A 88 -13.67 11.72 11.32
CA GLY A 88 -12.64 12.68 10.97
C GLY A 88 -11.22 12.11 10.93
N ASN A 89 -11.02 10.83 11.23
CA ASN A 89 -9.70 10.21 11.21
C ASN A 89 -9.25 9.94 9.77
N GLU A 90 -7.98 10.18 9.47
CA GLU A 90 -7.42 9.88 8.16
C GLU A 90 -7.41 8.36 7.90
N THR A 91 -7.90 7.95 6.73
CA THR A 91 -8.09 6.54 6.40
C THR A 91 -7.14 6.02 5.33
N THR A 92 -6.94 4.70 5.38
CA THR A 92 -6.25 3.94 4.34
C THR A 92 -7.20 3.48 3.24
N VAL A 93 -6.64 3.24 2.06
CA VAL A 93 -7.38 2.63 0.96
C VAL A 93 -7.88 1.26 1.40
N ARG A 94 -9.19 1.03 1.49
CA ARG A 94 -9.75 -0.26 1.95
C ARG A 94 -9.42 -1.43 1.02
N ARG A 95 -9.48 -1.19 -0.29
CA ARG A 95 -9.20 -2.14 -1.37
C ARG A 95 -8.62 -1.40 -2.57
N MET A 96 -7.64 -1.99 -3.24
CA MET A 96 -7.05 -1.38 -4.45
C MET A 96 -8.01 -1.41 -5.64
N ASN A 97 -8.79 -2.49 -5.79
CA ASN A 97 -9.82 -2.61 -6.83
C ASN A 97 -11.17 -2.06 -6.33
N ASP A 98 -11.24 -0.75 -6.16
CA ASP A 98 -12.42 -0.04 -5.71
C ASP A 98 -13.43 0.24 -6.85
N SER A 99 -14.49 0.97 -6.53
CA SER A 99 -15.52 1.33 -7.50
C SER A 99 -15.00 2.24 -8.61
N ALA A 100 -14.00 3.09 -8.35
CA ALA A 100 -13.40 3.97 -9.35
C ALA A 100 -12.66 3.15 -10.40
N TRP A 101 -11.82 2.20 -9.98
CA TRP A 101 -11.12 1.28 -10.89
C TRP A 101 -12.09 0.45 -11.74
N LYS A 102 -13.15 -0.08 -11.13
CA LYS A 102 -14.18 -0.85 -11.86
C LYS A 102 -14.91 -0.02 -12.91
N LYS A 103 -15.29 1.22 -12.56
CA LYS A 103 -15.94 2.16 -13.49
C LYS A 103 -15.01 2.54 -14.63
N ALA A 104 -13.75 2.86 -14.33
CA ALA A 104 -12.75 3.17 -15.34
C ALA A 104 -12.53 2.00 -16.31
N ARG A 105 -12.46 0.76 -15.80
CA ARG A 105 -12.37 -0.45 -16.64
C ARG A 105 -13.58 -0.61 -17.56
N ILE A 106 -14.80 -0.41 -17.07
CA ILE A 106 -16.02 -0.48 -17.89
C ILE A 106 -16.01 0.62 -18.96
N GLY A 107 -15.62 1.84 -18.60
CA GLY A 107 -15.49 2.96 -19.56
C GLY A 107 -14.45 2.68 -20.64
N ALA A 108 -13.30 2.14 -20.26
CA ALA A 108 -12.28 1.71 -21.22
C ALA A 108 -12.80 0.60 -22.14
N ALA A 109 -13.46 -0.44 -21.60
CA ALA A 109 -14.02 -1.52 -22.40
C ALA A 109 -15.04 -1.03 -23.42
N LYS A 110 -15.95 -0.12 -23.03
CA LYS A 110 -16.91 0.52 -23.95
C LYS A 110 -16.22 1.26 -25.10
N LYS A 111 -15.06 1.88 -24.85
CA LYS A 111 -14.28 2.59 -25.89
C LYS A 111 -13.73 1.65 -26.97
N TRP A 112 -13.52 0.37 -26.64
CA TRP A 112 -12.91 -0.62 -27.53
C TRP A 112 -13.91 -1.65 -28.08
N GLN A 113 -15.21 -1.49 -27.84
CA GLN A 113 -16.26 -2.31 -28.45
C GLN A 113 -16.66 -1.82 -29.86
N VAL A 114 -15.70 -1.25 -30.61
CA VAL A 114 -15.86 -0.87 -32.02
C VAL A 114 -15.49 -2.05 -32.90
#